data_AF-A0A965W2W5-F1
#
_entry.id   AF-A0A965W2W5-F1
#
_cell.length_a   1.000
_cell.length_b   1.000
_cell.length_c   1.000
_cell.angle_alpha   90.00
_cell.angle_beta   90.00
_cell.angle_gamma   90.00
#
_symmetry.space_group_name_H-M   'P 1'
#
loop_
_entity.id
_entity.type
_entity.pdbx_description
1 polymer ?
#
loop_
_entity_poly.entity_id
_entity_poly.type
_entity_poly.pdbx_seq_one_letter_code
_entity_poly.pdbx_strand_id
1 'polypeptide(L)'
;ASIEDDALMLLEVEKNKSSLVVDGFGRIVMEGGRPKQTEENRRNSELLENFVNYYLYDRTNGKFNDVAFKNPFSKDGKEYSLLKTLNAAIRFFSLKTLGLNIGSGTANFVGGTGNALFAAQKGILFTKKGWASAVYKVTSADKKAMAALDYMNILLEGRKSQLINELSLSATNAILNSDNLFIIQRTSDKAVQYPIAVAIMENNMIRDGKLVDISTYVKEKYNYNNTFYNLSESERSALINKIEQEVTELKEKESILAIGKLDDKGNFSIPGVVKTEAGIYGELRDKIKGASKKVLGNSSRDDINAIRTTMLGSALMQFRNWMPEMVEDRVGGLQYDDELGIWTYGRMNQWVTQGFWKNSGIMLKSIVTGFGDDAIKSAKDSYERMKRDAYEKGDEFTITEGEFVDMYIGNLRSMGTELLVLIAFTALILSVVGAAGDDDDDENKGTKKYIARMLKKYYSEFVFYFNPIEFTRLVKNPLPVVGLAEDFFRFTGNVIEEI
;
A
#
# COMPACT_ATOMS: atom_id res chain seq x y z
N ALA A 1 -1.93 27.90 -20.66
CA ALA A 1 -0.57 27.35 -20.59
C ALA A 1 -0.63 25.87 -20.97
N SER A 2 0.41 25.32 -21.58
CA SER A 2 0.50 23.87 -21.71
C SER A 2 0.90 23.26 -20.35
N ILE A 3 0.51 22.00 -20.10
CA ILE A 3 0.91 21.29 -18.87
C ILE A 3 2.45 21.24 -18.73
N GLU A 4 3.15 21.23 -19.86
CA GLU A 4 4.61 21.29 -19.92
C GLU A 4 5.15 22.63 -19.40
N ASP A 5 4.60 23.76 -19.83
CA ASP A 5 5.00 25.09 -19.36
C ASP A 5 4.78 25.23 -17.85
N ASP A 6 3.63 24.76 -17.35
CA ASP A 6 3.29 24.83 -15.91
C ASP A 6 4.22 23.94 -15.08
N ALA A 7 4.54 22.74 -15.57
CA ALA A 7 5.47 21.81 -14.90
C ALA A 7 6.91 22.34 -14.87
N LEU A 8 7.38 22.93 -15.97
CA LEU A 8 8.71 23.54 -16.06
C LEU A 8 8.80 24.79 -15.18
N MET A 9 7.74 25.60 -15.12
CA MET A 9 7.67 26.74 -14.20
C MET A 9 7.72 26.28 -12.73
N LEU A 10 6.98 25.23 -12.36
CA LEU A 10 7.05 24.65 -11.01
C LEU A 10 8.44 24.13 -10.69
N LEU A 11 9.12 23.49 -11.65
CA LEU A 11 10.48 23.02 -11.47
C LEU A 11 11.47 24.16 -11.25
N GLU A 12 11.33 25.26 -11.99
CA GLU A 12 12.16 26.45 -11.84
C GLU A 12 11.93 27.11 -10.47
N VAL A 13 10.69 27.20 -10.01
CA VAL A 13 10.37 27.68 -8.65
C VAL A 13 10.98 26.75 -7.58
N GLU A 14 10.88 25.44 -7.76
CA GLU A 14 11.42 24.46 -6.83
C GLU A 14 12.96 24.52 -6.76
N LYS A 15 13.64 24.78 -7.88
CA LYS A 15 15.10 24.96 -7.95
C LYS A 15 15.57 26.20 -7.21
N ASN A 16 14.79 27.28 -7.29
CA ASN A 16 15.18 28.60 -6.79
C ASN A 16 14.70 28.90 -5.36
N LYS A 17 13.90 28.04 -4.74
CA LYS A 17 13.49 28.20 -3.34
C LYS A 17 14.50 27.58 -2.37
N SER A 18 14.65 28.14 -1.17
CA SER A 18 15.42 27.52 -0.09
C SER A 18 14.70 26.28 0.46
N SER A 19 15.43 25.33 1.04
CA SER A 19 14.85 24.14 1.68
C SER A 19 15.42 23.84 3.06
N LEU A 20 14.65 23.08 3.83
CA LEU A 20 15.06 22.59 5.14
C LEU A 20 16.00 21.39 4.97
N VAL A 21 17.12 21.43 5.70
CA VAL A 21 18.03 20.28 5.77
C VAL A 21 17.40 19.22 6.67
N VAL A 22 17.28 18.00 6.14
CA VAL A 22 16.78 16.84 6.90
C VAL A 22 17.84 15.75 7.01
N ASP A 23 17.81 14.98 8.09
CA ASP A 23 18.70 13.83 8.29
C ASP A 23 18.31 12.62 7.41
N GLY A 24 19.07 11.53 7.52
CA GLY A 24 18.81 10.27 6.78
C GLY A 24 17.46 9.60 7.12
N PHE A 25 16.75 10.09 8.13
CA PHE A 25 15.42 9.62 8.55
C PHE A 25 14.32 10.66 8.27
N GLY A 26 14.65 11.75 7.56
CA GLY A 26 13.69 12.79 7.16
C GLY A 26 13.38 13.82 8.25
N ARG A 27 14.12 13.85 9.36
CA ARG A 27 13.90 14.81 10.45
C ARG A 27 14.66 16.10 10.19
N ILE A 28 14.05 17.25 10.47
CA ILE A 28 14.67 18.56 10.31
C ILE A 28 15.93 18.65 11.18
N VAL A 29 17.05 19.06 10.58
CA VAL A 29 18.29 19.32 11.29
C VAL A 29 18.22 20.71 11.89
N MET A 30 18.36 20.80 13.21
CA MET A 30 18.37 22.07 13.93
C MET A 30 19.82 22.56 14.13
N GLU A 31 20.06 23.84 13.89
CA GLU A 31 21.35 24.51 14.13
C GLU A 31 21.10 25.80 14.92
N GLY A 32 21.63 25.88 16.14
CA GLY A 32 21.41 27.03 17.03
C GLY A 32 19.94 27.27 17.42
N GLY A 33 19.12 26.21 17.48
CA GLY A 33 17.69 26.31 17.82
C GLY A 33 16.79 26.78 16.67
N ARG A 34 17.31 26.84 15.44
CA ARG A 34 16.51 27.10 14.23
C ARG A 34 16.65 25.96 13.22
N PRO A 35 15.64 25.70 12.38
CA PRO A 35 15.75 24.77 11.26
C PRO A 35 16.89 25.19 10.35
N LYS A 36 17.86 24.30 10.12
CA LYS A 36 18.95 24.54 9.19
C LYS A 36 18.38 24.63 7.78
N GLN A 37 18.65 25.75 7.10
CA GLN A 37 18.22 26.00 5.74
C GLN A 37 19.41 25.89 4.78
N THR A 38 19.13 25.45 3.56
CA THR A 38 20.06 25.51 2.43
C THR A 38 19.46 26.39 1.34
N GLU A 39 20.28 27.24 0.72
CA GLU A 39 19.85 28.06 -0.41
C GLU A 39 19.53 27.21 -1.64
N GLU A 40 20.22 26.07 -1.80
CA GLU A 40 19.99 25.13 -2.88
C GLU A 40 18.99 24.04 -2.47
N ASN A 41 17.81 24.03 -3.10
CA ASN A 41 16.82 22.97 -2.96
C ASN A 41 17.03 21.83 -3.96
N ARG A 42 18.27 21.35 -4.04
CA ARG A 42 18.70 20.34 -5.01
C ARG A 42 17.91 19.03 -4.89
N ARG A 43 17.65 18.55 -3.66
CA ARG A 43 16.97 17.27 -3.44
C ARG A 43 15.52 17.27 -3.95
N ASN A 44 14.72 18.28 -3.60
CA ASN A 44 13.32 18.30 -4.00
C ASN A 44 13.16 18.68 -5.48
N SER A 45 14.03 19.55 -5.99
CA SER A 45 14.06 19.87 -7.43
C SER A 45 14.47 18.67 -8.29
N GLU A 46 15.50 17.90 -7.91
CA GLU A 46 15.85 16.63 -8.58
C GLU A 46 14.69 15.64 -8.54
N LEU A 47 13.98 15.54 -7.40
CA LEU A 47 12.81 14.68 -7.26
C LEU A 47 11.67 15.11 -8.19
N LEU A 48 11.34 16.41 -8.23
CA LEU A 48 10.31 16.96 -9.11
C LEU A 48 10.69 16.78 -10.58
N GLU A 49 11.94 17.07 -10.95
CA GLU A 49 12.46 16.85 -12.30
C GLU A 49 12.31 15.39 -12.73
N ASN A 50 12.59 14.45 -11.82
CA ASN A 50 12.42 13.03 -12.08
C ASN A 50 10.96 12.66 -12.41
N PHE A 51 9.99 13.27 -11.74
CA PHE A 51 8.56 13.08 -12.03
C PHE A 51 8.15 13.76 -13.33
N VAL A 52 8.58 15.00 -13.58
CA VAL A 52 8.31 15.71 -14.85
C VAL A 52 8.82 14.89 -16.03
N ASN A 53 10.04 14.36 -15.93
CA ASN A 53 10.63 13.50 -16.95
C ASN A 53 9.84 12.21 -17.20
N TYR A 54 9.34 11.60 -16.14
CA TYR A 54 8.52 10.40 -16.24
C TYR A 54 7.15 10.70 -16.87
N TYR A 55 6.43 11.69 -16.37
CA TYR A 55 5.04 11.95 -16.75
C TYR A 55 4.90 12.61 -18.13
N LEU A 56 5.77 13.57 -18.46
CA LEU A 56 5.68 14.32 -19.71
C LEU A 56 6.46 13.65 -20.85
N TYR A 57 7.62 13.08 -20.54
CA TYR A 57 8.55 12.58 -21.56
C TYR A 57 8.72 11.06 -21.57
N ASP A 58 8.04 10.32 -20.68
CA ASP A 58 8.16 8.85 -20.52
C ASP A 58 9.63 8.40 -20.34
N ARG A 59 10.44 9.25 -19.69
CA ARG A 59 11.86 9.01 -19.43
C ARG A 59 12.06 8.47 -18.03
N THR A 60 12.81 7.36 -17.93
CA THR A 60 13.28 6.86 -16.64
C THR A 60 14.66 7.43 -16.31
N ASN A 61 14.88 7.76 -15.05
CA ASN A 61 16.09 8.39 -14.56
C ASN A 61 17.14 7.32 -14.19
N GLY A 62 18.39 7.54 -14.60
CA GLY A 62 19.50 6.63 -14.33
C GLY A 62 20.73 6.96 -15.15
N LYS A 63 21.90 6.44 -14.75
CA LYS A 63 23.20 6.66 -15.45
C LYS A 63 23.31 6.01 -16.84
N PHE A 64 22.23 5.41 -17.34
CA PHE A 64 22.24 4.71 -18.63
C PHE A 64 21.65 5.64 -19.69
N ASN A 65 22.52 6.34 -20.41
CA ASN A 65 22.13 7.00 -21.65
C ASN A 65 21.66 5.94 -22.66
N ASP A 66 20.66 6.27 -23.49
CA ASP A 66 20.21 5.35 -24.53
C ASP A 66 21.35 5.13 -25.55
N VAL A 67 22.02 3.99 -25.46
CA VAL A 67 23.05 3.59 -26.42
C VAL A 67 22.38 2.79 -27.52
N ALA A 68 22.45 3.29 -28.75
CA ALA A 68 22.06 2.54 -29.93
C ALA A 68 23.18 1.55 -30.28
N PHE A 69 22.85 0.27 -30.44
CA PHE A 69 23.78 -0.76 -30.89
C PHE A 69 23.23 -1.43 -32.16
N LYS A 70 24.12 -1.83 -33.07
CA LYS A 70 23.73 -2.58 -34.26
C LYS A 70 23.66 -4.05 -33.90
N ASN A 71 22.58 -4.73 -34.28
CA ASN A 71 22.48 -6.17 -34.10
C ASN A 71 23.39 -6.88 -35.13
N PRO A 72 24.44 -7.59 -34.71
CA PRO A 72 25.37 -8.26 -35.64
C PRO A 72 24.73 -9.42 -36.42
N PHE A 73 23.54 -9.88 -36.01
CA PHE A 73 22.78 -10.95 -36.66
C PHE A 73 21.66 -10.44 -37.58
N SER A 74 21.44 -9.12 -37.65
CA SER A 74 20.47 -8.50 -38.57
C SER A 74 21.18 -8.02 -39.83
N LYS A 75 20.80 -8.55 -41.00
CA LYS A 75 21.34 -8.11 -42.29
C LYS A 75 20.95 -6.67 -42.69
N ASP A 76 20.05 -6.04 -41.92
CA ASP A 76 19.45 -4.77 -42.29
C ASP A 76 20.18 -3.54 -41.71
N GLY A 77 21.26 -3.72 -40.93
CA GLY A 77 21.99 -2.60 -40.32
C GLY A 77 21.17 -1.78 -39.31
N LYS A 78 20.01 -2.29 -38.88
CA LYS A 78 19.09 -1.60 -37.97
C LYS A 78 19.75 -1.41 -36.60
N GLU A 79 19.69 -0.18 -36.12
CA GLU A 79 20.13 0.21 -34.78
C GLU A 79 19.02 -0.07 -33.77
N TYR A 80 19.38 -0.76 -32.69
CA TYR A 80 18.49 -1.09 -31.59
C TYR A 80 18.89 -0.26 -30.38
N SER A 81 17.89 0.37 -29.75
CA SER A 81 18.08 1.07 -28.48
C SER A 81 18.27 0.05 -27.37
N LEU A 82 19.33 0.22 -26.58
CA LEU A 82 19.59 -0.56 -25.37
C LEU A 82 18.42 -0.47 -24.39
N LEU A 83 17.89 0.74 -24.17
CA LEU A 83 16.74 0.94 -23.26
C LEU A 83 15.47 0.25 -23.77
N LYS A 84 15.17 0.33 -25.08
CA LYS A 84 14.00 -0.35 -25.66
C LYS A 84 14.13 -1.87 -25.58
N THR A 85 15.34 -2.40 -25.76
CA THR A 85 15.62 -3.84 -25.70
C THR A 85 15.50 -4.37 -24.26
N LEU A 86 16.06 -3.64 -23.28
CA LEU A 86 15.91 -3.96 -21.85
C LEU A 86 14.45 -3.87 -21.39
N ASN A 87 13.71 -2.83 -21.82
CA ASN A 87 12.27 -2.72 -21.53
C ASN A 87 11.46 -3.87 -22.15
N ALA A 88 11.81 -4.32 -23.36
CA ALA A 88 11.18 -5.49 -23.98
C ALA A 88 11.48 -6.79 -23.21
N ALA A 89 12.71 -6.96 -22.72
CA ALA A 89 13.08 -8.09 -21.88
C ALA A 89 12.32 -8.08 -20.54
N ILE A 90 12.26 -6.93 -19.84
CA ILE A 90 11.49 -6.76 -18.59
C ILE A 90 10.01 -7.11 -18.81
N ARG A 91 9.40 -6.61 -19.90
CA ARG A 91 8.02 -6.94 -20.28
C ARG A 91 7.84 -8.44 -20.55
N PHE A 92 8.74 -9.06 -21.31
CA PHE A 92 8.71 -10.50 -21.58
C PHE A 92 8.85 -11.34 -20.30
N PHE A 93 9.76 -10.97 -19.41
CA PHE A 93 9.92 -11.66 -18.12
C PHE A 93 8.69 -11.48 -17.24
N SER A 94 8.15 -10.26 -17.12
CA SER A 94 6.91 -10.03 -16.41
C SER A 94 5.77 -10.89 -16.96
N LEU A 95 5.63 -11.00 -18.28
CA LEU A 95 4.64 -11.87 -18.92
C LEU A 95 4.90 -13.36 -18.59
N LYS A 96 6.16 -13.82 -18.62
CA LYS A 96 6.53 -15.20 -18.29
C LYS A 96 6.34 -15.54 -16.81
N THR A 97 6.62 -14.61 -15.90
CA THR A 97 6.58 -14.85 -14.45
C THR A 97 5.21 -14.60 -13.84
N LEU A 98 4.47 -13.62 -14.35
CA LEU A 98 3.18 -13.18 -13.81
C LEU A 98 2.02 -13.54 -14.74
N GLY A 99 2.19 -13.43 -16.06
CA GLY A 99 1.13 -13.71 -17.02
C GLY A 99 0.56 -15.12 -16.86
N LEU A 100 -0.75 -15.22 -16.61
CA LEU A 100 -1.50 -16.46 -16.37
C LEU A 100 -0.92 -17.38 -15.25
N ASN A 101 0.02 -16.88 -14.45
CA ASN A 101 0.62 -17.64 -13.35
C ASN A 101 -0.26 -17.54 -12.10
N ILE A 102 -1.09 -18.56 -11.89
CA ILE A 102 -2.00 -18.71 -10.74
C ILE A 102 -1.24 -18.46 -9.44
N GLY A 103 -0.05 -19.05 -9.26
CA GLY A 103 0.69 -18.95 -8.02
C GLY A 103 1.27 -17.58 -7.69
N SER A 104 1.34 -16.66 -8.66
CA SER A 104 1.73 -15.25 -8.41
C SER A 104 0.52 -14.38 -8.11
N GLY A 105 -0.57 -14.54 -8.85
CA GLY A 105 -1.82 -13.84 -8.57
C GLY A 105 -2.41 -14.21 -7.22
N THR A 106 -2.33 -15.48 -6.80
CA THR A 106 -2.78 -15.90 -5.46
C THR A 106 -1.86 -15.43 -4.34
N ALA A 107 -0.56 -15.28 -4.59
CA ALA A 107 0.37 -14.72 -3.60
C ALA A 107 0.08 -13.23 -3.36
N ASN A 108 -0.14 -12.45 -4.42
CA ASN A 108 -0.57 -11.05 -4.31
C ASN A 108 -1.93 -10.93 -3.60
N PHE A 109 -2.87 -11.83 -3.91
CA PHE A 109 -4.16 -11.89 -3.21
C PHE A 109 -3.99 -12.17 -1.71
N VAL A 110 -3.17 -13.17 -1.35
CA VAL A 110 -2.91 -13.55 0.05
C VAL A 110 -2.18 -12.44 0.79
N GLY A 111 -1.14 -11.86 0.21
CA GLY A 111 -0.40 -10.74 0.78
C GLY A 111 -1.30 -9.50 0.95
N GLY A 112 -2.02 -9.12 -0.09
CA GLY A 112 -2.95 -7.98 -0.07
C GLY A 112 -4.11 -8.17 0.90
N THR A 113 -4.70 -9.37 0.98
CA THR A 113 -5.75 -9.69 1.95
C THR A 113 -5.21 -9.72 3.38
N GLY A 114 -3.99 -10.24 3.58
CA GLY A 114 -3.30 -10.21 4.87
C GLY A 114 -3.04 -8.77 5.33
N ASN A 115 -2.56 -7.90 4.44
CA ASN A 115 -2.37 -6.48 4.72
C ASN A 115 -3.69 -5.76 5.01
N ALA A 116 -4.76 -6.06 4.27
CA ALA A 116 -6.10 -5.52 4.53
C ALA A 116 -6.61 -5.93 5.92
N LEU A 117 -6.38 -7.19 6.30
CA LEU A 117 -6.67 -7.68 7.64
C LEU A 117 -5.83 -6.94 8.69
N PHE A 118 -4.54 -6.71 8.45
CA PHE A 118 -3.67 -5.96 9.37
C PHE A 118 -4.11 -4.51 9.54
N ALA A 119 -4.57 -3.85 8.47
CA ALA A 119 -5.18 -2.54 8.53
C ALA A 119 -6.52 -2.57 9.31
N ALA A 120 -7.37 -3.56 9.07
CA ALA A 120 -8.63 -3.75 9.80
C ALA A 120 -8.43 -3.99 11.30
N GLN A 121 -7.30 -4.60 11.66
CA GLN A 121 -6.89 -4.88 13.04
C GLN A 121 -6.46 -3.61 13.78
N LYS A 122 -5.84 -2.65 13.07
CA LYS A 122 -5.57 -1.32 13.62
C LYS A 122 -6.87 -0.61 13.97
N GLY A 123 -7.89 -0.77 13.13
CA GLY A 123 -9.21 -0.17 13.36
C GLY A 123 -9.29 1.33 13.08
N ILE A 124 -8.30 1.88 12.37
CA ILE A 124 -8.18 3.31 12.07
C ILE A 124 -9.00 3.68 10.81
N LEU A 125 -8.74 3.01 9.68
CA LEU A 125 -9.47 3.24 8.42
C LEU A 125 -10.81 2.47 8.35
N PHE A 126 -10.78 1.23 8.85
CA PHE A 126 -11.94 0.37 8.95
C PHE A 126 -11.69 -0.69 10.01
N THR A 127 -12.78 -1.25 10.55
CA THR A 127 -12.72 -2.31 11.58
C THR A 127 -12.79 -3.69 10.94
N LYS A 128 -12.38 -4.73 11.66
CA LYS A 128 -12.55 -6.13 11.20
C LYS A 128 -13.99 -6.49 10.85
N LYS A 129 -14.95 -6.03 11.65
CA LYS A 129 -16.39 -6.27 11.41
C LYS A 129 -16.84 -5.58 10.11
N GLY A 130 -16.44 -4.32 9.91
CA GLY A 130 -16.72 -3.58 8.68
C GLY A 130 -16.07 -4.24 7.45
N TRP A 131 -14.80 -4.63 7.57
CA TRP A 131 -14.09 -5.37 6.52
C TRP A 131 -14.78 -6.68 6.14
N ALA A 132 -15.14 -7.51 7.13
CA ALA A 132 -15.81 -8.78 6.89
C ALA A 132 -17.19 -8.58 6.23
N SER A 133 -17.94 -7.56 6.65
CA SER A 133 -19.21 -7.18 6.00
C SER A 133 -18.99 -6.76 4.55
N ALA A 134 -17.97 -5.94 4.28
CA ALA A 134 -17.63 -5.50 2.94
C ALA A 134 -17.19 -6.67 2.04
N VAL A 135 -16.37 -7.60 2.55
CA VAL A 135 -16.01 -8.84 1.83
C VAL A 135 -17.26 -9.65 1.51
N TYR A 136 -18.15 -9.84 2.47
CA TYR A 136 -19.41 -10.53 2.25
C TYR A 136 -20.24 -9.87 1.15
N LYS A 137 -20.45 -8.55 1.20
CA LYS A 137 -21.20 -7.81 0.16
C LYS A 137 -20.59 -7.94 -1.23
N VAL A 138 -19.26 -7.89 -1.34
CA VAL A 138 -18.57 -8.06 -2.64
C VAL A 138 -18.69 -9.51 -3.14
N THR A 139 -18.45 -10.50 -2.29
CA THR A 139 -18.52 -11.93 -2.68
C THR A 139 -19.93 -12.42 -2.98
N SER A 140 -20.94 -11.86 -2.31
CA SER A 140 -22.37 -12.12 -2.58
C SER A 140 -22.93 -11.31 -3.75
N ALA A 141 -22.10 -10.45 -4.37
CA ALA A 141 -22.50 -9.53 -5.43
C ALA A 141 -23.71 -8.67 -5.05
N ASP A 142 -23.69 -8.09 -3.84
CA ASP A 142 -24.72 -7.16 -3.38
C ASP A 142 -24.92 -6.05 -4.41
N LYS A 143 -26.16 -5.92 -4.91
CA LYS A 143 -26.47 -5.07 -6.07
C LYS A 143 -26.06 -3.62 -5.83
N LYS A 144 -26.30 -3.12 -4.61
CA LYS A 144 -26.03 -1.73 -4.27
C LYS A 144 -24.54 -1.48 -4.12
N ALA A 145 -23.82 -2.38 -3.43
CA ALA A 145 -22.37 -2.31 -3.30
C ALA A 145 -21.66 -2.37 -4.66
N MET A 146 -22.09 -3.28 -5.55
CA MET A 146 -21.48 -3.41 -6.88
C MET A 146 -21.73 -2.18 -7.76
N ALA A 147 -22.94 -1.61 -7.73
CA ALA A 147 -23.25 -0.39 -8.44
C ALA A 147 -22.49 0.83 -7.87
N ALA A 148 -22.30 0.89 -6.54
CA ALA A 148 -21.49 1.93 -5.91
C ALA A 148 -20.01 1.85 -6.32
N LEU A 149 -19.44 0.63 -6.38
CA LEU A 149 -18.08 0.41 -6.86
C LEU A 149 -17.90 0.88 -8.32
N ASP A 150 -18.89 0.62 -9.17
CA ASP A 150 -18.90 1.08 -10.55
C ASP A 150 -19.02 2.62 -10.65
N TYR A 151 -19.88 3.22 -9.82
CA TYR A 151 -20.00 4.68 -9.70
C TYR A 151 -18.67 5.33 -9.30
N MET A 152 -17.97 4.75 -8.33
CA MET A 152 -16.69 5.27 -7.83
C MET A 152 -15.53 5.08 -8.81
N ASN A 153 -15.57 4.06 -9.68
CA ASN A 153 -14.53 3.79 -10.68
C ASN A 153 -13.11 3.92 -10.10
N ILE A 154 -12.90 3.21 -8.98
CA ILE A 154 -11.68 3.25 -8.15
C ILE A 154 -10.60 2.29 -8.62
N LEU A 155 -10.89 1.47 -9.64
CA LEU A 155 -9.88 0.60 -10.23
C LEU A 155 -8.85 1.41 -11.02
N LEU A 156 -7.58 1.10 -10.75
CA LEU A 156 -6.41 1.80 -11.29
C LEU A 156 -6.34 1.81 -12.83
N GLU A 157 -6.98 0.87 -13.52
CA GLU A 157 -7.00 0.83 -15.00
C GLU A 157 -7.96 1.87 -15.60
N GLY A 158 -8.93 2.38 -14.83
CA GLY A 158 -10.05 3.15 -15.33
C GLY A 158 -10.86 2.42 -16.41
N ARG A 159 -12.06 2.91 -16.73
CA ARG A 159 -12.81 2.40 -17.91
C ARG A 159 -12.10 2.61 -19.25
N LYS A 160 -10.99 3.36 -19.31
CA LYS A 160 -10.27 3.68 -20.57
C LYS A 160 -9.65 2.44 -21.23
N SER A 161 -9.02 1.52 -20.50
CA SER A 161 -8.50 0.28 -21.11
C SER A 161 -9.63 -0.62 -21.63
N GLN A 162 -10.75 -0.72 -20.90
CA GLN A 162 -11.93 -1.47 -21.36
C GLN A 162 -12.57 -0.85 -22.62
N LEU A 163 -12.70 0.48 -22.68
CA LEU A 163 -13.16 1.19 -23.87
C LEU A 163 -12.23 0.99 -25.08
N ILE A 164 -10.90 1.01 -24.87
CA ILE A 164 -9.91 0.74 -25.94
C ILE A 164 -10.04 -0.70 -26.46
N ASN A 165 -10.38 -1.66 -25.60
CA ASN A 165 -10.59 -3.06 -25.99
C ASN A 165 -11.94 -3.28 -26.71
N GLU A 166 -13.00 -2.55 -26.35
CA GLU A 166 -14.28 -2.53 -27.07
C GLU A 166 -14.18 -1.84 -28.45
N LEU A 167 -13.20 -0.94 -28.61
CA LEU A 167 -12.86 -0.29 -29.89
C LEU A 167 -11.86 -1.10 -30.75
N SER A 168 -11.33 -2.21 -30.25
CA SER A 168 -10.40 -3.06 -31.00
C SER A 168 -11.14 -3.88 -32.07
N LEU A 169 -10.86 -3.57 -33.34
CA LEU A 169 -11.50 -4.21 -34.50
C LEU A 169 -11.10 -5.69 -34.73
N SER A 170 -10.15 -6.25 -33.98
CA SER A 170 -9.77 -7.67 -34.10
C SER A 170 -10.01 -8.45 -32.81
N ALA A 171 -10.76 -9.54 -32.93
CA ALA A 171 -11.08 -10.46 -31.82
C ALA A 171 -9.82 -11.09 -31.19
N THR A 172 -8.76 -11.29 -31.98
CA THR A 172 -7.47 -11.82 -31.51
C THR A 172 -6.66 -10.79 -30.72
N ASN A 173 -6.63 -9.50 -31.09
CA ASN A 173 -5.96 -8.47 -30.27
C ASN A 173 -6.79 -8.10 -29.04
N ALA A 174 -8.11 -8.23 -29.11
CA ALA A 174 -8.99 -8.09 -27.94
C ALA A 174 -8.80 -9.20 -26.90
N ILE A 175 -8.32 -10.40 -27.30
CA ILE A 175 -8.10 -11.56 -26.43
C ILE A 175 -6.63 -11.69 -25.99
N LEU A 176 -5.65 -11.42 -26.86
CA LEU A 176 -4.20 -11.59 -26.61
C LEU A 176 -3.47 -10.28 -26.28
N ASN A 177 -4.17 -9.27 -25.76
CA ASN A 177 -3.51 -8.09 -25.20
C ASN A 177 -2.77 -8.46 -23.89
N SER A 178 -1.75 -7.67 -23.54
CA SER A 178 -1.05 -7.83 -22.26
C SER A 178 -2.02 -7.83 -21.08
N ASP A 179 -3.08 -7.04 -21.14
CA ASP A 179 -4.04 -6.80 -20.05
C ASP A 179 -4.84 -8.06 -19.69
N ASN A 180 -5.17 -8.91 -20.68
CA ASN A 180 -5.86 -10.18 -20.43
C ASN A 180 -4.91 -11.25 -19.87
N LEU A 181 -3.60 -11.15 -20.14
CA LEU A 181 -2.61 -12.06 -19.56
C LEU A 181 -2.39 -11.81 -18.06
N PHE A 182 -2.71 -10.61 -17.56
CA PHE A 182 -2.68 -10.25 -16.13
C PHE A 182 -4.06 -10.35 -15.43
N ILE A 183 -5.04 -11.03 -16.04
CA ILE A 183 -6.41 -11.10 -15.50
C ILE A 183 -6.48 -11.69 -14.09
N ILE A 184 -5.59 -12.63 -13.75
CA ILE A 184 -5.54 -13.24 -12.41
C ILE A 184 -5.07 -12.19 -11.39
N GLN A 185 -4.01 -11.44 -11.69
CA GLN A 185 -3.51 -10.35 -10.83
C GLN A 185 -4.57 -9.26 -10.66
N ARG A 186 -5.25 -8.88 -11.75
CA ARG A 186 -6.32 -7.89 -11.71
C ARG A 186 -7.51 -8.36 -10.87
N THR A 187 -7.87 -9.64 -10.98
CA THR A 187 -8.95 -10.22 -10.17
C THR A 187 -8.56 -10.26 -8.69
N SER A 188 -7.30 -10.60 -8.38
CA SER A 188 -6.74 -10.52 -7.04
C SER A 188 -6.77 -9.10 -6.47
N ASP A 189 -6.37 -8.10 -7.27
CA ASP A 189 -6.39 -6.70 -6.87
C ASP A 189 -7.82 -6.23 -6.61
N LYS A 190 -8.77 -6.55 -7.50
CA LYS A 190 -10.21 -6.26 -7.31
C LYS A 190 -10.74 -6.89 -6.03
N ALA A 191 -10.37 -8.14 -5.75
CA ALA A 191 -10.83 -8.87 -4.57
C ALA A 191 -10.35 -8.25 -3.25
N VAL A 192 -9.32 -7.39 -3.27
CA VAL A 192 -8.90 -6.60 -2.11
C VAL A 192 -9.39 -5.15 -2.17
N GLN A 193 -9.32 -4.47 -3.31
CA GLN A 193 -9.72 -3.07 -3.44
C GLN A 193 -11.23 -2.86 -3.26
N TYR A 194 -12.06 -3.78 -3.76
CA TYR A 194 -13.50 -3.64 -3.68
C TYR A 194 -14.02 -3.69 -2.25
N PRO A 195 -13.62 -4.67 -1.39
CA PRO A 195 -14.03 -4.60 0.00
C PRO A 195 -13.44 -3.40 0.75
N ILE A 196 -12.29 -2.84 0.34
CA ILE A 196 -11.74 -1.60 0.96
C ILE A 196 -12.67 -0.44 0.64
N ALA A 197 -13.01 -0.28 -0.63
CA ALA A 197 -13.92 0.77 -1.08
C ALA A 197 -15.28 0.67 -0.40
N VAL A 198 -15.86 -0.53 -0.32
CA VAL A 198 -17.13 -0.75 0.38
C VAL A 198 -17.01 -0.40 1.87
N ALA A 199 -15.96 -0.86 2.55
CA ALA A 199 -15.76 -0.54 3.97
C ALA A 199 -15.57 0.96 4.22
N ILE A 200 -14.87 1.68 3.34
CA ILE A 200 -14.71 3.14 3.43
C ILE A 200 -16.05 3.84 3.18
N MET A 201 -16.82 3.45 2.15
CA MET A 201 -18.15 4.01 1.90
C MET A 201 -19.12 3.75 3.06
N GLU A 202 -19.00 2.63 3.76
CA GLU A 202 -19.81 2.33 4.94
C GLU A 202 -19.36 3.09 6.18
N ASN A 203 -18.08 3.46 6.29
CA ASN A 203 -17.56 4.19 7.44
C ASN A 203 -17.65 5.72 7.31
N ASN A 204 -17.96 6.24 6.13
CA ASN A 204 -18.04 7.68 5.92
C ASN A 204 -19.50 8.10 5.67
N MET A 205 -19.84 9.31 6.09
CA MET A 205 -21.13 9.96 5.88
C MET A 205 -20.93 11.40 5.41
N ILE A 206 -22.02 12.03 4.99
CA ILE A 206 -22.02 13.47 4.66
C ILE A 206 -22.66 14.22 5.82
N ARG A 207 -21.91 15.14 6.43
CA ARG A 207 -22.39 16.00 7.50
C ARG A 207 -22.03 17.44 7.17
N ASP A 208 -23.03 18.33 7.18
CA ASP A 208 -22.84 19.77 6.92
C ASP A 208 -22.07 20.06 5.62
N GLY A 209 -22.33 19.27 4.58
CA GLY A 209 -21.69 19.40 3.27
C GLY A 209 -20.24 18.88 3.20
N LYS A 210 -19.76 18.18 4.23
CA LYS A 210 -18.40 17.61 4.30
C LYS A 210 -18.46 16.08 4.42
N LEU A 211 -17.44 15.41 3.87
CA LEU A 211 -17.22 14.00 4.12
C LEU A 211 -16.62 13.80 5.51
N VAL A 212 -17.25 12.98 6.34
CA VAL A 212 -16.81 12.73 7.73
C VAL A 212 -16.79 11.23 8.01
N ASP A 213 -15.74 10.76 8.71
CA ASP A 213 -15.71 9.40 9.23
C ASP A 213 -16.67 9.27 10.43
N ILE A 214 -17.58 8.30 10.35
CA ILE A 214 -18.65 8.08 11.34
C ILE A 214 -18.05 7.75 12.71
N SER A 215 -16.99 6.93 12.76
CA SER A 215 -16.36 6.53 14.02
C SER A 215 -15.68 7.73 14.68
N THR A 216 -14.96 8.55 13.91
CA THR A 216 -14.34 9.79 14.40
C THR A 216 -15.40 10.76 14.91
N TYR A 217 -16.45 11.01 14.12
CA TYR A 217 -17.55 11.91 14.50
C TYR A 217 -18.20 11.51 15.84
N VAL A 218 -18.52 10.22 16.01
CA VAL A 218 -19.13 9.74 17.25
C VAL A 218 -18.14 9.82 18.41
N LYS A 219 -16.86 9.48 18.22
CA LYS A 219 -15.83 9.62 19.26
C LYS A 219 -15.68 11.07 19.73
N GLU A 220 -15.67 12.02 18.81
CA GLU A 220 -15.60 13.46 19.11
C GLU A 220 -16.80 13.92 19.94
N LYS A 221 -18.01 13.48 19.57
CA LYS A 221 -19.25 13.77 20.32
C LYS A 221 -19.15 13.37 21.80
N TYR A 222 -18.40 12.31 22.12
CA TYR A 222 -18.19 11.82 23.48
C TYR A 222 -16.89 12.31 24.14
N ASN A 223 -16.19 13.29 23.53
CA ASN A 223 -14.90 13.78 24.02
C ASN A 223 -13.88 12.63 24.26
N TYR A 224 -13.92 11.62 23.39
CA TYR A 224 -13.18 10.37 23.55
C TYR A 224 -11.68 10.62 23.73
N ASN A 225 -11.09 11.44 22.85
CA ASN A 225 -9.64 11.65 22.78
C ASN A 225 -9.05 12.25 24.06
N ASN A 226 -9.85 12.96 24.86
CA ASN A 226 -9.40 13.63 26.09
C ASN A 226 -9.76 12.88 27.38
N THR A 227 -10.75 11.98 27.33
CA THR A 227 -11.35 11.41 28.55
C THR A 227 -11.25 9.90 28.62
N PHE A 228 -11.33 9.20 27.48
CA PHE A 228 -11.53 7.75 27.44
C PHE A 228 -10.47 6.97 28.22
N TYR A 229 -9.19 7.31 28.03
CA TYR A 229 -8.07 6.61 28.67
C TYR A 229 -7.82 7.01 30.13
N ASN A 230 -8.63 7.91 30.68
CA ASN A 230 -8.62 8.29 32.11
C ASN A 230 -9.76 7.64 32.90
N LEU A 231 -10.69 6.97 32.22
CA LEU A 231 -11.81 6.25 32.83
C LEU A 231 -11.37 4.87 33.36
N SER A 232 -12.12 4.36 34.35
CA SER A 232 -11.98 2.97 34.80
C SER A 232 -12.34 1.97 33.70
N GLU A 233 -11.90 0.72 33.82
CA GLU A 233 -12.17 -0.33 32.82
C GLU A 233 -13.67 -0.53 32.54
N SER A 234 -14.50 -0.49 33.60
CA SER A 234 -15.96 -0.60 33.50
C SER A 234 -16.57 0.58 32.73
N GLU A 235 -16.15 1.81 33.04
CA GLU A 235 -16.61 3.02 32.37
C GLU A 235 -16.17 3.07 30.90
N ARG A 236 -14.93 2.64 30.60
CA ARG A 236 -14.43 2.50 29.23
C ARG A 236 -15.26 1.51 28.43
N SER A 237 -15.58 0.36 29.02
CA SER A 237 -16.40 -0.66 28.38
C SER A 237 -17.81 -0.15 28.08
N ALA A 238 -18.42 0.56 29.03
CA ALA A 238 -19.73 1.19 28.84
C ALA A 238 -19.71 2.25 27.73
N LEU A 239 -18.68 3.10 27.70
CA LEU A 239 -18.53 4.15 26.69
C LEU A 239 -18.28 3.57 25.30
N ILE A 240 -17.42 2.56 25.16
CA ILE A 240 -17.20 1.86 23.88
C ILE A 240 -18.51 1.27 23.36
N ASN A 241 -19.29 0.59 24.22
CA ASN A 241 -20.55 -0.01 23.78
C ASN A 241 -21.53 1.06 23.26
N LYS A 242 -21.59 2.22 23.93
CA LYS A 242 -22.42 3.34 23.50
C LYS A 242 -21.95 3.92 22.16
N ILE A 243 -20.64 4.08 21.98
CA ILE A 243 -20.03 4.53 20.72
C ILE A 243 -20.33 3.51 19.60
N GLU A 244 -20.11 2.21 19.83
CA GLU A 244 -20.34 1.17 18.83
C GLU A 244 -21.81 1.09 18.39
N GLN A 245 -22.76 1.25 19.32
CA GLN A 245 -24.19 1.30 19.01
C GLN A 245 -24.52 2.48 18.09
N GLU A 246 -24.09 3.69 18.45
CA GLU A 246 -24.34 4.89 17.66
C GLU A 246 -23.65 4.84 16.30
N VAL A 247 -22.40 4.36 16.24
CA VAL A 247 -21.68 4.14 14.99
C VAL A 247 -22.43 3.16 14.10
N THR A 248 -22.93 2.05 14.65
CA THR A 248 -23.68 1.05 13.87
C THR A 248 -24.96 1.64 13.30
N GLU A 249 -25.72 2.40 14.12
CA GLU A 249 -26.93 3.07 13.68
C GLU A 249 -26.66 4.07 12.53
N LEU A 250 -25.62 4.90 12.67
CA LEU A 250 -25.24 5.86 11.63
C LEU A 250 -24.74 5.15 10.35
N LYS A 251 -24.03 4.03 10.47
CA LYS A 251 -23.61 3.24 9.31
C LYS A 251 -24.79 2.73 8.51
N GLU A 252 -25.83 2.25 9.19
CA GLU A 252 -27.02 1.70 8.55
C GLU A 252 -27.91 2.77 7.92
N LYS A 253 -27.92 3.99 8.49
CA LYS A 253 -28.85 5.06 8.08
C LYS A 253 -28.22 6.16 7.23
N GLU A 254 -26.98 6.54 7.54
CA GLU A 254 -26.36 7.78 7.08
C GLU A 254 -25.03 7.57 6.31
N SER A 255 -24.48 6.35 6.28
CA SER A 255 -23.27 6.10 5.49
C SER A 255 -23.47 6.38 3.99
N ILE A 256 -22.39 6.65 3.27
CA ILE A 256 -22.44 6.86 1.81
C ILE A 256 -23.17 5.71 1.10
N LEU A 257 -22.86 4.48 1.50
CA LEU A 257 -23.52 3.31 0.92
C LEU A 257 -24.99 3.22 1.34
N ALA A 258 -25.36 3.61 2.57
CA ALA A 258 -26.75 3.62 3.04
C ALA A 258 -27.61 4.66 2.31
N ILE A 259 -27.15 5.90 2.18
CA ILE A 259 -27.92 6.99 1.56
C ILE A 259 -27.96 6.91 0.02
N GLY A 260 -27.01 6.20 -0.58
CA GLY A 260 -26.96 6.01 -2.03
C GLY A 260 -28.23 5.38 -2.57
N LYS A 261 -28.62 5.75 -3.79
CA LYS A 261 -29.84 5.26 -4.45
C LYS A 261 -29.49 4.58 -5.76
N LEU A 262 -30.22 3.51 -6.06
CA LEU A 262 -30.23 2.88 -7.38
C LEU A 262 -31.39 3.46 -8.18
N ASP A 263 -31.13 3.88 -9.41
CA ASP A 263 -32.20 4.18 -10.36
C ASP A 263 -32.82 2.90 -10.95
N ASP A 264 -33.86 3.04 -11.77
CA ASP A 264 -34.55 1.90 -12.41
C ASP A 264 -33.64 1.08 -13.34
N LYS A 265 -32.51 1.66 -13.77
CA LYS A 265 -31.49 1.03 -14.61
C LYS A 265 -30.38 0.37 -13.78
N GLY A 266 -30.43 0.47 -12.45
CA GLY A 266 -29.43 -0.05 -11.53
C GLY A 266 -28.19 0.84 -11.36
N ASN A 267 -28.21 2.09 -11.85
CA ASN A 267 -27.09 3.02 -11.65
C ASN A 267 -27.13 3.60 -10.24
N PHE A 268 -25.96 3.66 -9.61
CA PHE A 268 -25.81 4.24 -8.28
C PHE A 268 -25.60 5.76 -8.36
N SER A 269 -26.22 6.49 -7.43
CA SER A 269 -25.99 7.91 -7.20
C SER A 269 -26.03 8.22 -5.70
N ILE A 270 -25.26 9.23 -5.27
CA ILE A 270 -25.28 9.72 -3.90
C ILE A 270 -26.10 11.02 -3.90
N PRO A 271 -27.25 11.07 -3.20
CA PRO A 271 -28.06 12.28 -3.15
C PRO A 271 -27.25 13.50 -2.69
N GLY A 272 -27.35 14.61 -3.43
CA GLY A 272 -26.64 15.85 -3.10
C GLY A 272 -25.16 15.89 -3.47
N VAL A 273 -24.60 14.83 -4.08
CA VAL A 273 -23.19 14.80 -4.52
C VAL A 273 -23.11 14.82 -6.03
N VAL A 274 -22.36 15.79 -6.57
CA VAL A 274 -22.02 15.85 -7.98
C VAL A 274 -20.73 15.05 -8.22
N LYS A 275 -20.67 14.31 -9.33
CA LYS A 275 -19.51 13.50 -9.73
C LYS A 275 -18.38 14.38 -10.29
N THR A 276 -17.71 15.11 -9.40
CA THR A 276 -16.58 16.00 -9.70
C THR A 276 -15.41 15.70 -8.77
N GLU A 277 -14.18 15.76 -9.28
CA GLU A 277 -12.97 15.54 -8.46
C GLU A 277 -12.75 16.67 -7.42
N ALA A 278 -13.30 17.88 -7.63
CA ALA A 278 -13.15 19.02 -6.71
C ALA A 278 -14.17 19.06 -5.55
N GLY A 279 -14.85 17.95 -5.23
CA GLY A 279 -15.85 17.92 -4.15
C GLY A 279 -15.93 16.56 -3.47
N ILE A 280 -17.01 16.31 -2.71
CA ILE A 280 -17.21 15.07 -1.91
C ILE A 280 -16.93 13.78 -2.70
N TYR A 281 -17.28 13.75 -3.99
CA TYR A 281 -16.97 12.60 -4.84
C TYR A 281 -15.46 12.35 -4.97
N GLY A 282 -14.68 13.39 -5.26
CA GLY A 282 -13.21 13.33 -5.34
C GLY A 282 -12.60 12.97 -3.99
N GLU A 283 -12.99 13.67 -2.92
CA GLU A 283 -12.51 13.38 -1.55
C GLU A 283 -12.73 11.92 -1.15
N LEU A 284 -13.94 11.38 -1.39
CA LEU A 284 -14.25 9.99 -1.11
C LEU A 284 -13.42 9.04 -1.98
N ARG A 285 -13.23 9.38 -3.25
CA ARG A 285 -12.46 8.57 -4.21
C ARG A 285 -10.98 8.53 -3.83
N ASP A 286 -10.41 9.65 -3.44
CA ASP A 286 -9.02 9.76 -2.99
C ASP A 286 -8.84 8.99 -1.68
N LYS A 287 -9.72 9.16 -0.70
CA LYS A 287 -9.69 8.34 0.52
C LYS A 287 -9.72 6.83 0.27
N ILE A 288 -10.51 6.37 -0.71
CA ILE A 288 -10.54 4.95 -1.12
C ILE A 288 -9.21 4.52 -1.77
N LYS A 289 -8.64 5.36 -2.64
CA LYS A 289 -7.37 5.10 -3.31
C LYS A 289 -6.21 5.11 -2.32
N GLY A 290 -6.09 6.12 -1.47
CA GLY A 290 -5.12 6.17 -0.39
C GLY A 290 -5.20 4.95 0.51
N ALA A 291 -6.41 4.52 0.88
CA ALA A 291 -6.58 3.32 1.71
C ALA A 291 -6.13 2.05 0.96
N SER A 292 -6.45 1.96 -0.32
CA SER A 292 -6.02 0.85 -1.19
C SER A 292 -4.50 0.85 -1.38
N LYS A 293 -3.88 2.02 -1.56
CA LYS A 293 -2.43 2.21 -1.65
C LYS A 293 -1.75 1.81 -0.36
N LYS A 294 -2.24 2.26 0.81
CA LYS A 294 -1.67 1.86 2.10
C LYS A 294 -1.70 0.35 2.33
N VAL A 295 -2.73 -0.34 1.81
CA VAL A 295 -2.89 -1.80 1.96
C VAL A 295 -2.12 -2.61 0.91
N LEU A 296 -2.13 -2.18 -0.35
CA LEU A 296 -1.60 -2.94 -1.49
C LEU A 296 -0.27 -2.39 -2.03
N GLY A 297 0.20 -1.24 -1.56
CA GLY A 297 1.25 -0.40 -2.17
C GLY A 297 1.10 -0.19 -3.67
N ASN A 298 -0.12 -0.31 -4.18
CA ASN A 298 -0.35 -0.29 -5.60
C ASN A 298 -0.36 1.17 -6.08
N SER A 299 0.72 1.58 -6.73
CA SER A 299 0.83 2.86 -7.42
C SER A 299 0.26 2.73 -8.84
N SER A 300 -0.66 3.63 -9.23
CA SER A 300 -1.17 3.71 -10.61
C SER A 300 -0.20 4.46 -11.51
N ARG A 301 -0.45 4.51 -12.83
CA ARG A 301 0.31 5.41 -13.72
C ARG A 301 0.24 6.86 -13.23
N ASP A 302 -0.90 7.27 -12.66
CA ASP A 302 -1.18 8.64 -12.23
C ASP A 302 -0.68 8.95 -10.81
N ASP A 303 -0.18 7.94 -10.08
CA ASP A 303 0.34 8.08 -8.72
C ASP A 303 1.49 7.08 -8.53
N ILE A 304 2.72 7.51 -8.84
CA ILE A 304 3.94 6.68 -8.76
C ILE A 304 4.83 7.12 -7.60
N ASN A 305 5.54 6.18 -6.99
CA ASN A 305 6.56 6.47 -5.99
C ASN A 305 7.89 6.82 -6.69
N ALA A 306 8.75 7.62 -6.04
CA ALA A 306 10.04 8.05 -6.60
C ALA A 306 10.92 6.89 -7.12
N ILE A 307 10.85 5.71 -6.48
CA ILE A 307 11.57 4.50 -6.90
C ILE A 307 11.22 4.12 -8.35
N ARG A 308 9.96 4.27 -8.78
CA ARG A 308 9.51 3.95 -10.14
C ARG A 308 10.06 4.89 -11.20
N THR A 309 10.56 6.06 -10.82
CA THR A 309 11.14 7.00 -11.79
C THR A 309 12.44 6.45 -12.39
N THR A 310 13.08 5.44 -11.79
CA THR A 310 14.29 4.79 -12.35
C THR A 310 13.95 3.50 -13.09
N MET A 311 14.77 3.10 -14.07
CA MET A 311 14.53 1.86 -14.84
C MET A 311 14.54 0.60 -13.94
N LEU A 312 15.56 0.46 -13.10
CA LEU A 312 15.69 -0.67 -12.17
C LEU A 312 14.59 -0.65 -11.11
N GLY A 313 14.24 0.54 -10.60
CA GLY A 313 13.15 0.68 -9.64
C GLY A 313 11.79 0.41 -10.28
N SER A 314 11.53 0.84 -11.52
CA SER A 314 10.33 0.47 -12.28
C SER A 314 10.22 -1.05 -12.47
N ALA A 315 11.32 -1.71 -12.82
CA ALA A 315 11.37 -3.17 -12.96
C ALA A 315 11.14 -3.89 -11.63
N LEU A 316 11.76 -3.42 -10.54
CA LEU A 316 11.55 -3.95 -9.18
C LEU A 316 10.07 -3.79 -8.76
N MET A 317 9.52 -2.62 -8.99
CA MET A 317 8.14 -2.29 -8.63
C MET A 317 7.16 -3.20 -9.39
N GLN A 318 7.40 -3.50 -10.68
CA GLN A 318 6.58 -4.46 -11.43
C GLN A 318 6.37 -5.83 -10.72
N PHE A 319 7.31 -6.25 -9.88
CA PHE A 319 7.20 -7.48 -9.09
C PHE A 319 6.83 -7.25 -7.62
N ARG A 320 7.03 -6.04 -7.07
CA ARG A 320 6.99 -5.76 -5.63
C ARG A 320 6.42 -4.38 -5.28
N ASN A 321 5.36 -3.98 -5.98
CA ASN A 321 4.68 -2.69 -5.77
C ASN A 321 4.30 -2.44 -4.30
N TRP A 322 3.90 -3.47 -3.56
CA TRP A 322 3.43 -3.37 -2.17
C TRP A 322 4.52 -3.01 -1.14
N MET A 323 5.81 -3.15 -1.46
CA MET A 323 6.89 -3.02 -0.47
C MET A 323 7.10 -1.61 0.10
N PRO A 324 7.13 -0.52 -0.69
CA PRO A 324 7.43 0.81 -0.15
C PRO A 324 6.46 1.26 0.94
N GLU A 325 5.16 1.13 0.71
CA GLU A 325 4.13 1.47 1.71
C GLU A 325 4.24 0.62 2.97
N MET A 326 4.58 -0.67 2.83
CA MET A 326 4.77 -1.58 3.96
C MET A 326 6.03 -1.27 4.76
N VAL A 327 7.10 -0.77 4.13
CA VAL A 327 8.28 -0.27 4.82
C VAL A 327 7.90 0.96 5.63
N GLU A 328 7.22 1.92 5.01
CA GLU A 328 6.76 3.14 5.70
C GLU A 328 5.85 2.82 6.89
N ASP A 329 4.86 1.93 6.73
CA ASP A 329 3.95 1.50 7.79
C ASP A 329 4.68 0.83 8.99
N ARG A 330 5.88 0.30 8.76
CA ARG A 330 6.67 -0.41 9.77
C ARG A 330 7.68 0.47 10.45
N VAL A 331 8.47 1.23 9.70
CA VAL A 331 9.60 2.00 10.24
C VAL A 331 9.41 3.51 10.17
N GLY A 332 8.34 3.99 9.54
CA GLY A 332 8.04 5.40 9.38
C GLY A 332 7.91 6.15 10.71
N GLY A 333 8.26 7.44 10.69
CA GLY A 333 8.07 8.34 11.83
C GLY A 333 6.60 8.62 12.13
N LEU A 334 6.35 9.46 13.14
CA LEU A 334 5.00 9.99 13.38
C LEU A 334 4.70 11.04 12.31
N GLN A 335 3.63 10.85 11.56
CA GLN A 335 3.22 11.77 10.50
C GLN A 335 1.70 11.76 10.34
N TYR A 336 1.14 12.89 9.90
CA TYR A 336 -0.28 13.00 9.54
C TYR A 336 -0.44 12.73 8.04
N ASP A 337 -1.38 11.88 7.70
CA ASP A 337 -1.73 11.55 6.31
C ASP A 337 -2.96 12.37 5.93
N ASP A 338 -2.76 13.43 5.13
CA ASP A 338 -3.81 14.36 4.72
C ASP A 338 -4.88 13.69 3.83
N GLU A 339 -4.49 12.71 3.01
CA GLU A 339 -5.40 11.98 2.11
C GLU A 339 -6.35 11.08 2.91
N LEU A 340 -5.85 10.48 3.99
CA LEU A 340 -6.61 9.58 4.84
C LEU A 340 -7.25 10.27 6.05
N GLY A 341 -6.73 11.44 6.43
CA GLY A 341 -7.12 12.19 7.62
C GLY A 341 -6.73 11.51 8.93
N ILE A 342 -5.61 10.79 8.96
CA ILE A 342 -5.20 9.96 10.10
C ILE A 342 -3.73 10.15 10.47
N TRP A 343 -3.41 9.96 11.75
CA TRP A 343 -2.04 9.81 12.20
C TRP A 343 -1.50 8.41 11.91
N THR A 344 -0.27 8.36 11.43
CA THR A 344 0.46 7.12 11.21
C THR A 344 1.78 7.13 11.97
N TYR A 345 2.18 5.96 12.47
CA TYR A 345 3.45 5.76 13.14
C TYR A 345 3.92 4.33 12.88
N GLY A 346 5.19 4.19 12.52
CA GLY A 346 5.82 2.92 12.18
C GLY A 346 5.67 1.91 13.30
N ARG A 347 5.02 0.78 13.02
CA ARG A 347 4.71 -0.23 14.03
C ARG A 347 5.95 -0.85 14.69
N MET A 348 7.04 -1.03 13.93
CA MET A 348 8.29 -1.59 14.45
C MET A 348 9.01 -0.66 15.42
N ASN A 349 8.77 0.66 15.34
CA ASN A 349 9.34 1.59 16.30
C ASN A 349 8.88 1.27 17.72
N GLN A 350 7.64 0.79 17.87
CA GLN A 350 7.09 0.34 19.17
C GLN A 350 7.74 -0.94 19.67
N TRP A 351 8.17 -1.82 18.76
CA TRP A 351 8.79 -3.11 19.10
C TRP A 351 10.28 -3.01 19.47
N VAL A 352 11.02 -2.17 18.77
CA VAL A 352 12.46 -1.97 18.98
C VAL A 352 12.73 -1.15 20.23
N THR A 353 12.00 -0.05 20.43
CA THR A 353 12.23 0.88 21.56
C THR A 353 11.87 0.29 22.92
N GLN A 354 10.96 -0.67 22.98
CA GLN A 354 10.43 -1.23 24.22
C GLN A 354 10.92 -2.65 24.53
N GLY A 355 11.81 -3.22 23.72
CA GLY A 355 12.33 -4.57 23.94
C GLY A 355 11.28 -5.69 23.86
N PHE A 356 10.15 -5.46 23.18
CA PHE A 356 9.03 -6.40 23.05
C PHE A 356 9.44 -7.79 22.51
N TRP A 357 10.53 -7.86 21.75
CA TRP A 357 11.15 -9.13 21.32
C TRP A 357 11.43 -10.10 22.48
N LYS A 358 11.67 -9.59 23.68
CA LYS A 358 11.96 -10.41 24.88
C LYS A 358 10.71 -11.02 25.51
N ASN A 359 9.50 -10.52 25.20
CA ASN A 359 8.24 -10.87 25.88
C ASN A 359 7.13 -11.33 24.91
N SER A 360 7.49 -12.10 23.87
CA SER A 360 6.55 -12.58 22.83
C SER A 360 5.33 -13.37 23.37
N GLY A 361 5.48 -14.08 24.50
CA GLY A 361 4.38 -14.81 25.16
C GLY A 361 3.33 -13.90 25.83
N ILE A 362 3.76 -12.81 26.47
CA ILE A 362 2.86 -11.77 27.02
C ILE A 362 2.11 -11.10 25.87
N MET A 363 2.79 -10.89 24.75
CA MET A 363 2.20 -10.33 23.56
C MET A 363 1.11 -11.24 22.97
N LEU A 364 1.36 -12.54 22.77
CA LEU A 364 0.32 -13.49 22.34
C LEU A 364 -0.91 -13.48 23.25
N LYS A 365 -0.69 -13.46 24.57
CA LYS A 365 -1.79 -13.35 25.54
C LYS A 365 -2.56 -12.04 25.36
N SER A 366 -1.88 -10.90 25.28
CA SER A 366 -2.51 -9.58 25.07
C SER A 366 -3.19 -9.39 23.71
N ILE A 367 -2.77 -10.13 22.68
CA ILE A 367 -3.45 -10.17 21.38
C ILE A 367 -4.80 -10.89 21.50
N VAL A 368 -4.88 -11.95 22.31
CA VAL A 368 -6.08 -12.77 22.50
C VAL A 368 -7.03 -12.16 23.53
N THR A 369 -6.51 -11.60 24.63
CA THR A 369 -7.32 -11.08 25.75
C THR A 369 -7.61 -9.59 25.67
N GLY A 370 -7.09 -8.89 24.66
CA GLY A 370 -7.08 -7.43 24.61
C GLY A 370 -5.86 -6.87 25.34
N PHE A 371 -5.21 -5.90 24.72
CA PHE A 371 -4.12 -5.12 25.30
C PHE A 371 -4.71 -4.31 26.47
N GLY A 372 -4.62 -4.86 27.68
CA GLY A 372 -5.16 -4.27 28.91
C GLY A 372 -4.41 -3.01 29.35
N ASP A 373 -4.55 -2.66 30.63
CA ASP A 373 -4.02 -1.40 31.18
C ASP A 373 -2.51 -1.20 30.99
N ASP A 374 -1.72 -2.29 30.96
CA ASP A 374 -0.27 -2.22 30.73
C ASP A 374 0.10 -1.62 29.36
N ALA A 375 -0.69 -1.93 28.33
CA ALA A 375 -0.47 -1.41 26.98
C ALA A 375 -0.90 0.06 26.87
N ILE A 376 -2.00 0.43 27.55
CA ILE A 376 -2.44 1.83 27.66
C ILE A 376 -1.35 2.65 28.37
N LYS A 377 -0.83 2.13 29.49
CA LYS A 377 0.27 2.77 30.22
C LYS A 377 1.51 2.94 29.34
N SER A 378 1.91 1.88 28.63
CA SER A 378 3.05 1.93 27.70
C SER A 378 2.85 2.96 26.57
N ALA A 379 1.61 3.09 26.08
CA ALA A 379 1.25 4.08 25.08
C ALA A 379 1.35 5.51 25.64
N LYS A 380 0.80 5.77 26.83
CA LYS A 380 0.91 7.08 27.50
C LYS A 380 2.36 7.46 27.80
N ASP A 381 3.17 6.51 28.30
CA ASP A 381 4.60 6.74 28.53
C ASP A 381 5.32 7.09 27.21
N SER A 382 4.93 6.46 26.10
CA SER A 382 5.50 6.73 24.78
C SER A 382 5.05 8.09 24.23
N TYR A 383 3.80 8.47 24.45
CA TYR A 383 3.27 9.79 24.11
C TYR A 383 4.05 10.90 24.81
N GLU A 384 4.25 10.80 26.13
CA GLU A 384 4.98 11.80 26.90
C GLU A 384 6.46 11.90 26.51
N ARG A 385 7.09 10.78 26.13
CA ARG A 385 8.45 10.81 25.56
C ARG A 385 8.48 11.53 24.22
N MET A 386 7.55 11.22 23.30
CA MET A 386 7.53 11.84 21.97
C MET A 386 7.18 13.34 22.04
N LYS A 387 6.27 13.72 22.92
CA LYS A 387 5.93 15.12 23.19
C LYS A 387 7.14 15.90 23.72
N ARG A 388 7.91 15.30 24.64
CA ARG A 388 9.16 15.88 25.16
C ARG A 388 10.21 16.01 24.07
N ASP A 389 10.43 14.97 23.28
CA ASP A 389 11.38 14.99 22.17
C ASP A 389 11.02 16.06 21.13
N ALA A 390 9.73 16.24 20.84
CA ALA A 390 9.25 17.29 19.94
C ALA A 390 9.50 18.69 20.54
N TYR A 391 9.18 18.87 21.83
CA TYR A 391 9.45 20.12 22.54
C TYR A 391 10.95 20.48 22.56
N GLU A 392 11.83 19.51 22.84
CA GLU A 392 13.29 19.70 22.83
C GLU A 392 13.84 20.07 21.45
N LYS A 393 13.19 19.60 20.39
CA LYS A 393 13.54 19.92 18.99
C LYS A 393 12.89 21.19 18.47
N GLY A 394 11.94 21.76 19.19
CA GLY A 394 11.13 22.90 18.73
C GLY A 394 10.08 22.52 17.67
N ASP A 395 9.71 21.24 17.59
CA ASP A 395 8.70 20.73 16.68
C ASP A 395 7.29 20.90 17.29
N GLU A 396 6.29 21.18 16.44
CA GLU A 396 4.89 21.21 16.85
C GLU A 396 4.38 19.78 17.08
N PHE A 397 3.70 19.54 18.20
CA PHE A 397 3.15 18.24 18.57
C PHE A 397 1.64 18.34 18.75
N THR A 398 0.90 18.09 17.67
CA THR A 398 -0.54 18.35 17.56
C THR A 398 -1.44 17.13 17.77
N ILE A 399 -0.88 15.92 17.73
CA ILE A 399 -1.65 14.70 18.01
C ILE A 399 -2.14 14.68 19.46
N THR A 400 -3.41 14.33 19.69
CA THR A 400 -3.94 14.18 21.04
C THR A 400 -3.49 12.87 21.70
N GLU A 401 -3.52 12.80 23.04
CA GLU A 401 -3.17 11.57 23.78
C GLU A 401 -4.05 10.40 23.33
N GLY A 402 -5.37 10.60 23.20
CA GLY A 402 -6.27 9.54 22.80
C GLY A 402 -6.05 9.02 21.38
N GLU A 403 -5.78 9.90 20.42
CA GLU A 403 -5.41 9.49 19.05
C GLU A 403 -4.10 8.71 19.04
N PHE A 404 -3.11 9.17 19.80
CA PHE A 404 -1.84 8.48 19.91
C PHE A 404 -2.01 7.09 20.53
N VAL A 405 -2.77 6.97 21.62
CA VAL A 405 -3.01 5.69 22.30
C VAL A 405 -3.80 4.72 21.40
N ASP A 406 -4.82 5.19 20.67
CA ASP A 406 -5.56 4.39 19.69
C ASP A 406 -4.64 3.84 18.60
N MET A 407 -3.83 4.72 18.00
CA MET A 407 -2.86 4.34 16.99
C MET A 407 -1.82 3.35 17.54
N TYR A 408 -1.33 3.58 18.77
CA TYR A 408 -0.35 2.74 19.43
C TYR A 408 -0.89 1.32 19.67
N ILE A 409 -2.06 1.22 20.29
CA ILE A 409 -2.70 -0.07 20.58
C ILE A 409 -3.12 -0.77 19.27
N GLY A 410 -3.63 -0.02 18.29
CA GLY A 410 -3.96 -0.54 16.96
C GLY A 410 -2.75 -1.16 16.27
N ASN A 411 -1.59 -0.51 16.34
CA ASN A 411 -0.34 -1.03 15.81
C ASN A 411 0.10 -2.33 16.50
N LEU A 412 -0.02 -2.41 17.83
CA LEU A 412 0.26 -3.65 18.58
C LEU A 412 -0.66 -4.81 18.17
N ARG A 413 -1.98 -4.57 18.02
CA ARG A 413 -2.93 -5.58 17.52
C ARG A 413 -2.59 -6.04 16.11
N SER A 414 -2.21 -5.10 15.26
CA SER A 414 -1.85 -5.33 13.87
C SER A 414 -0.59 -6.21 13.77
N MET A 415 0.49 -5.86 14.47
CA MET A 415 1.71 -6.66 14.51
C MET A 415 1.49 -8.04 15.14
N GLY A 416 0.66 -8.10 16.18
CA GLY A 416 0.31 -9.36 16.81
C GLY A 416 -0.43 -10.32 15.89
N THR A 417 -1.39 -9.80 15.12
CA THR A 417 -2.10 -10.58 14.10
C THR A 417 -1.15 -11.05 13.02
N GLU A 418 -0.21 -10.21 12.59
CA GLU A 418 0.80 -10.57 11.62
C GLU A 418 1.70 -11.72 12.11
N LEU A 419 2.13 -11.70 13.37
CA LEU A 419 2.87 -12.81 13.96
C LEU A 419 2.05 -14.10 14.00
N LEU A 420 0.75 -14.03 14.34
CA LEU A 420 -0.13 -15.20 14.30
C LEU A 420 -0.30 -15.76 12.90
N VAL A 421 -0.40 -14.90 11.89
CA VAL A 421 -0.43 -15.31 10.48
C VAL A 421 0.88 -16.01 10.10
N LEU A 422 2.03 -15.47 10.49
CA LEU A 422 3.33 -16.11 10.27
C LEU A 422 3.42 -17.48 10.95
N ILE A 423 3.01 -17.60 12.21
CA ILE A 423 2.99 -18.86 12.96
C ILE A 423 2.05 -19.87 12.28
N ALA A 424 0.86 -19.44 11.86
CA ALA A 424 -0.11 -20.29 11.16
C ALA A 424 0.46 -20.79 9.81
N PHE A 425 1.11 -19.92 9.03
CA PHE A 425 1.78 -20.33 7.80
C PHE A 425 2.95 -21.29 8.09
N THR A 426 3.75 -21.05 9.12
CA THR A 426 4.81 -21.98 9.52
C THR A 426 4.24 -23.34 9.92
N ALA A 427 3.16 -23.37 10.70
CA ALA A 427 2.48 -24.61 11.08
C ALA A 427 1.91 -25.36 9.87
N LEU A 428 1.28 -24.65 8.91
CA LEU A 428 0.78 -25.22 7.66
C LEU A 428 1.93 -25.78 6.78
N ILE A 429 3.06 -25.08 6.71
CA ILE A 429 4.24 -25.57 5.99
C ILE A 429 4.77 -26.84 6.67
N LEU A 430 4.91 -26.85 7.99
CA LEU A 430 5.40 -28.00 8.75
C LEU A 430 4.43 -29.19 8.67
N SER A 431 3.12 -28.96 8.65
CA SER A 431 2.13 -30.03 8.50
C SER A 431 2.20 -30.66 7.10
N VAL A 432 2.39 -29.85 6.05
CA VAL A 432 2.50 -30.37 4.67
C VAL A 432 3.85 -31.06 4.43
N VAL A 433 4.95 -30.52 4.96
CA VAL A 433 6.29 -31.12 4.85
C VAL A 433 6.41 -32.36 5.73
N GLY A 434 5.91 -32.31 6.97
CA GLY A 434 5.91 -33.45 7.89
C GLY A 434 5.00 -34.59 7.42
N ALA A 435 3.85 -34.28 6.81
CA ALA A 435 2.98 -35.29 6.20
C ALA A 435 3.48 -35.82 4.84
N ALA A 436 4.59 -35.29 4.30
CA ALA A 436 5.17 -35.79 3.06
C ALA A 436 6.07 -37.01 3.27
N GLY A 437 6.55 -37.27 4.50
CA GLY A 437 7.45 -38.39 4.82
C GLY A 437 8.74 -38.41 4.00
N ASP A 438 9.69 -39.28 4.37
CA ASP A 438 10.84 -39.62 3.50
C ASP A 438 10.52 -40.79 2.55
N ASP A 439 9.34 -41.42 2.68
CA ASP A 439 8.94 -42.55 1.84
C ASP A 439 8.80 -42.13 0.37
N ASP A 440 9.48 -42.88 -0.50
CA ASP A 440 9.51 -42.62 -1.94
C ASP A 440 8.24 -43.06 -2.69
N ASP A 441 7.33 -43.79 -2.01
CA ASP A 441 6.09 -44.34 -2.58
C ASP A 441 4.82 -43.48 -2.36
N ASP A 442 4.94 -42.26 -1.84
CA ASP A 442 3.77 -41.38 -1.66
C ASP A 442 3.28 -40.83 -3.02
N GLU A 443 2.17 -41.38 -3.50
CA GLU A 443 1.48 -40.99 -4.75
C GLU A 443 1.16 -39.48 -4.80
N ASN A 444 1.04 -38.82 -3.64
CA ASN A 444 0.75 -37.39 -3.52
C ASN A 444 2.00 -36.51 -3.27
N LYS A 445 3.22 -37.06 -3.32
CA LYS A 445 4.49 -36.35 -3.07
C LYS A 445 4.66 -35.11 -3.96
N GLY A 446 4.26 -35.19 -5.23
CA GLY A 446 4.28 -34.07 -6.17
C GLY A 446 3.35 -32.92 -5.74
N THR A 447 2.10 -33.25 -5.41
CA THR A 447 1.08 -32.29 -4.94
C THR A 447 1.46 -31.67 -3.61
N LYS A 448 1.95 -32.47 -2.64
CA LYS A 448 2.44 -31.96 -1.34
C LYS A 448 3.64 -31.03 -1.50
N LYS A 449 4.61 -31.37 -2.36
CA LYS A 449 5.76 -30.50 -2.68
C LYS A 449 5.32 -29.20 -3.38
N TYR A 450 4.29 -29.24 -4.23
CA TYR A 450 3.73 -28.05 -4.87
C TYR A 450 3.02 -27.15 -3.85
N ILE A 451 2.16 -27.71 -2.98
CA ILE A 451 1.47 -26.98 -1.90
C ILE A 451 2.50 -26.37 -0.94
N ALA A 452 3.54 -27.11 -0.54
CA ALA A 452 4.59 -26.59 0.32
C ALA A 452 5.35 -25.43 -0.32
N ARG A 453 5.65 -25.49 -1.63
CA ARG A 453 6.26 -24.37 -2.37
C ARG A 453 5.34 -23.14 -2.42
N MET A 454 4.04 -23.35 -2.63
CA MET A 454 3.03 -22.30 -2.63
C MET A 454 2.89 -21.64 -1.25
N LEU A 455 2.80 -22.42 -0.17
CA LEU A 455 2.75 -21.91 1.19
C LEU A 455 4.04 -21.18 1.58
N LYS A 456 5.22 -21.67 1.18
CA LYS A 456 6.50 -20.95 1.35
C LYS A 456 6.53 -19.62 0.61
N LYS A 457 5.96 -19.56 -0.59
CA LYS A 457 5.81 -18.31 -1.34
C LYS A 457 4.89 -17.33 -0.61
N TYR A 458 3.73 -17.77 -0.14
CA TYR A 458 2.82 -16.92 0.66
C TYR A 458 3.47 -16.46 1.97
N TYR A 459 4.17 -17.34 2.67
CA TYR A 459 4.93 -17.01 3.87
C TYR A 459 6.01 -15.94 3.60
N SER A 460 6.67 -16.00 2.44
CA SER A 460 7.68 -15.01 2.05
C SER A 460 7.14 -13.59 1.87
N GLU A 461 5.85 -13.44 1.54
CA GLU A 461 5.19 -12.13 1.44
C GLU A 461 5.11 -11.43 2.83
N PHE A 462 5.10 -12.19 3.92
CA PHE A 462 4.98 -11.67 5.29
C PHE A 462 6.31 -11.61 6.04
N VAL A 463 7.17 -12.64 5.91
CA VAL A 463 8.38 -12.77 6.74
C VAL A 463 9.50 -11.81 6.35
N PHE A 464 9.45 -11.27 5.12
CA PHE A 464 10.46 -10.40 4.53
C PHE A 464 10.92 -9.27 5.47
N TYR A 465 10.00 -8.70 6.26
CA TYR A 465 10.27 -7.55 7.12
C TYR A 465 10.94 -7.92 8.46
N PHE A 466 10.85 -9.18 8.88
CA PHE A 466 11.41 -9.64 10.16
C PHE A 466 12.82 -10.23 10.03
N ASN A 467 13.29 -10.46 8.80
CA ASN A 467 14.61 -11.01 8.53
C ASN A 467 15.43 -10.09 7.61
N PRO A 468 16.43 -9.34 8.11
CA PRO A 468 17.28 -8.47 7.30
C PRO A 468 18.11 -9.22 6.24
N ILE A 469 18.26 -10.55 6.37
CA ILE A 469 18.89 -11.41 5.35
C ILE A 469 17.98 -11.57 4.13
N GLU A 470 16.65 -11.62 4.31
CA GLU A 470 15.71 -11.70 3.18
C GLU A 470 15.61 -10.35 2.46
N PHE A 471 15.63 -9.23 3.19
CA PHE A 471 15.78 -7.89 2.62
C PHE A 471 17.05 -7.76 1.77
N THR A 472 18.20 -8.15 2.32
CA THR A 472 19.48 -8.07 1.60
C THR A 472 19.60 -9.09 0.46
N ARG A 473 19.03 -10.31 0.57
CA ARG A 473 18.95 -11.26 -0.55
C ARG A 473 18.07 -10.74 -1.68
N LEU A 474 16.96 -10.08 -1.38
CA LEU A 474 16.04 -9.55 -2.39
C LEU A 474 16.62 -8.30 -3.10
N VAL A 475 17.33 -7.44 -2.38
CA VAL A 475 18.00 -6.26 -2.93
C VAL A 475 19.30 -6.62 -3.68
N LYS A 476 20.07 -7.61 -3.19
CA LYS A 476 21.31 -8.06 -3.85
C LYS A 476 21.06 -9.04 -5.00
N ASN A 477 19.99 -9.83 -4.92
CA ASN A 477 19.54 -10.73 -5.99
C ASN A 477 18.06 -10.46 -6.32
N PRO A 478 17.73 -9.34 -6.99
CA PRO A 478 16.48 -9.26 -7.73
C PRO A 478 16.58 -10.31 -8.84
N LEU A 479 16.09 -11.53 -8.59
CA LEU A 479 16.04 -12.59 -9.60
C LEU A 479 15.48 -12.03 -10.92
N PRO A 480 15.76 -12.67 -12.07
CA PRO A 480 16.98 -12.71 -12.89
C PRO A 480 17.33 -11.40 -13.63
N VAL A 481 16.79 -10.23 -13.24
CA VAL A 481 17.00 -8.98 -14.01
C VAL A 481 18.41 -8.41 -13.85
N VAL A 482 19.01 -8.49 -12.66
CA VAL A 482 20.40 -8.03 -12.45
C VAL A 482 21.39 -8.99 -13.10
N GLY A 483 21.21 -10.30 -12.92
CA GLY A 483 22.02 -11.31 -13.61
C GLY A 483 21.90 -11.22 -15.13
N LEU A 484 20.71 -10.95 -15.67
CA LEU A 484 20.54 -10.75 -17.12
C LEU A 484 21.06 -9.42 -17.61
N ALA A 485 20.96 -8.33 -16.83
CA ALA A 485 21.58 -7.07 -17.19
C ALA A 485 23.11 -7.26 -17.22
N GLU A 486 23.71 -7.87 -16.20
CA GLU A 486 25.13 -8.22 -16.14
C GLU A 486 25.55 -9.19 -17.25
N ASP A 487 24.79 -10.24 -17.52
CA ASP A 487 25.05 -11.21 -18.60
C ASP A 487 24.85 -10.58 -19.98
N PHE A 488 23.88 -9.69 -20.15
CA PHE A 488 23.66 -8.93 -21.38
C PHE A 488 24.75 -7.88 -21.58
N PHE A 489 25.22 -7.21 -20.52
CA PHE A 489 26.37 -6.28 -20.56
C PHE A 489 27.69 -7.01 -20.81
N ARG A 490 27.88 -8.22 -20.25
CA ARG A 490 29.01 -9.10 -20.61
C ARG A 490 28.91 -9.56 -22.06
N PHE A 491 27.73 -9.98 -22.51
CA PHE A 491 27.51 -10.42 -23.88
C PHE A 491 27.74 -9.27 -24.88
N THR A 492 27.19 -8.08 -24.64
CA THR A 492 27.41 -6.90 -25.50
C THR A 492 28.81 -6.35 -25.40
N GLY A 493 29.44 -6.34 -24.22
CA GLY A 493 30.85 -5.99 -24.05
C GLY A 493 31.77 -6.92 -24.83
N ASN A 494 31.56 -8.24 -24.73
CA ASN A 494 32.33 -9.24 -25.48
C ASN A 494 32.10 -9.12 -27.00
N VAL A 495 30.88 -8.82 -27.45
CA VAL A 495 30.56 -8.62 -28.87
C VAL A 495 31.14 -7.31 -29.42
N ILE A 496 31.30 -6.27 -28.59
CA ILE A 496 31.95 -5.00 -28.97
C ILE A 496 33.48 -5.15 -28.96
N GLU A 497 34.05 -5.99 -28.09
CA GLU A 497 35.49 -6.31 -28.08
C GLU A 497 35.90 -7.28 -29.22
N GLU A 498 34.98 -8.10 -29.74
CA GLU A 498 35.21 -9.02 -30.87
C GLU A 498 35.00 -8.40 -32.26
N ILE A 499 34.57 -7.14 -32.37
CA ILE A 499 34.47 -6.34 -33.61
C ILE A 499 35.58 -5.29 -33.62
#